data_AF-A0A3M2EJ18-F1
#
_entry.id   AF-A0A3M2EJ18-F1
#
_cell.length_a   1.000
_cell.length_b   1.000
_cell.length_c   1.000
_cell.angle_alpha   90.00
_cell.angle_beta   90.00
_cell.angle_gamma   90.00
#
_symmetry.space_group_name_H-M   'P 1'
#
loop_
_entity.id
_entity.type
_entity.pdbx_description
1 polymer ?
#
loop_
_entity_poly.entity_id
_entity_poly.type
_entity_poly.pdbx_seq_one_letter_code
_entity_poly.pdbx_strand_id
1 'polypeptide(L)'
;MMGRERAALVVAGLMVALLAGVRVWVSHARYDLARQSRLRMGELSELRYRVHQLRLERTTLIRPERLRVIARDRLGMVPPAPDRVIGR
;
A
#
# COMPACT_ATOMS: atom_id res chain seq x y z
N MET A 1 -9.88 -52.49 36.42
CA MET A 1 -10.30 -51.15 35.94
C MET A 1 -9.14 -50.18 35.69
N MET A 2 -7.97 -50.30 36.36
CA MET A 2 -6.83 -49.38 36.22
C MET A 2 -6.18 -49.26 34.81
N GLY A 3 -6.32 -50.25 33.93
CA GLY A 3 -5.69 -50.21 32.59
C GLY A 3 -6.33 -49.20 31.63
N ARG A 4 -7.64 -48.97 31.74
CA ARG A 4 -8.37 -48.04 30.87
C ARG A 4 -8.06 -46.58 31.19
N GLU A 5 -7.84 -46.27 32.47
CA GLU A 5 -7.47 -44.93 32.93
C GLU A 5 -6.07 -44.55 32.46
N ARG A 6 -5.10 -45.48 32.53
CA ARG A 6 -3.76 -45.27 32.00
C ARG A 6 -3.77 -45.05 30.48
N ALA A 7 -4.54 -45.85 29.74
CA ALA A 7 -4.71 -45.66 28.30
C ALA A 7 -5.33 -44.29 27.97
N ALA A 8 -6.35 -43.87 28.72
CA ALA A 8 -6.98 -42.56 28.55
C ALA A 8 -5.99 -41.41 28.78
N LEU A 9 -5.13 -41.50 29.81
CA LEU A 9 -4.10 -40.49 30.09
C LEU A 9 -3.05 -40.41 28.97
N VAL A 10 -2.61 -41.55 28.44
CA VAL A 10 -1.66 -41.59 27.33
C VAL A 10 -2.25 -40.96 26.07
N VAL A 11 -3.48 -41.31 25.73
CA VAL A 11 -4.18 -40.74 24.56
C VAL A 11 -4.39 -39.23 24.74
N ALA A 12 -4.80 -38.79 25.94
CA ALA A 12 -4.93 -37.36 26.24
C ALA A 12 -3.59 -36.62 26.08
N GLY A 13 -2.49 -37.19 26.58
CA GLY A 13 -1.15 -36.63 26.41
C GLY A 13 -0.73 -36.50 24.95
N LEU A 14 -0.99 -37.54 24.14
CA LEU A 14 -0.72 -37.51 22.70
C LEU A 14 -1.56 -36.45 21.97
N MET A 15 -2.83 -36.30 22.33
CA MET A 15 -3.70 -35.28 21.76
C MET A 15 -3.21 -33.87 22.08
N VAL A 16 -2.76 -33.63 23.31
CA VAL A 16 -2.18 -32.34 23.72
C VAL A 16 -0.89 -32.06 22.96
N ALA A 17 0.00 -33.05 22.82
CA ALA A 17 1.24 -32.90 22.05
C ALA A 17 0.96 -32.58 20.57
N LEU A 18 -0.01 -33.27 19.96
CA LEU A 18 -0.43 -33.02 18.58
C LEU A 18 -0.99 -31.59 18.44
N LEU A 19 -1.87 -31.18 19.35
CA LEU A 19 -2.45 -29.84 19.34
C LEU A 19 -1.38 -28.75 19.50
N ALA A 20 -0.41 -28.97 20.39
CA ALA A 20 0.72 -28.06 20.58
C ALA A 20 1.57 -27.94 19.31
N GLY A 21 1.88 -29.07 18.65
CA GLY A 21 2.60 -29.07 17.37
C GLY A 21 1.86 -28.28 16.28
N VAL A 22 0.56 -28.50 16.13
CA VAL A 22 -0.28 -27.75 15.17
C VAL A 22 -0.28 -26.26 15.48
N ARG A 23 -0.39 -25.88 16.76
CA ARG A 23 -0.37 -24.46 17.18
C ARG A 23 0.95 -23.78 16.82
N VAL A 24 2.07 -24.45 17.02
CA VAL A 24 3.39 -23.91 16.65
C VAL A 24 3.49 -23.75 15.14
N TRP A 25 3.08 -24.76 14.37
CA TRP A 25 3.12 -24.71 12.91
C TRP A 25 2.25 -23.57 12.35
N VAL A 26 1.01 -23.42 12.85
CA VAL A 26 0.11 -22.32 12.46
C VAL A 26 0.70 -20.97 12.83
N SER A 27 1.34 -20.85 14.00
CA SER A 27 2.01 -19.62 14.42
C SER A 27 3.13 -19.23 13.45
N HIS A 28 3.95 -20.20 13.04
CA HIS A 28 5.02 -19.99 12.07
C HIS A 28 4.47 -19.55 10.70
N ALA A 29 3.47 -20.25 10.17
CA ALA A 29 2.84 -19.90 8.91
C ALA A 29 2.25 -18.47 8.93
N ARG A 30 1.62 -18.08 10.04
CA ARG A 30 1.09 -16.72 10.22
C ARG A 30 2.20 -15.67 10.28
N TYR A 31 3.31 -15.98 10.93
CA TYR A 31 4.46 -15.09 11.01
C TYR A 31 5.04 -14.81 9.62
N ASP A 32 5.26 -15.86 8.83
CA ASP A 32 5.79 -15.73 7.47
C ASP A 32 4.84 -14.92 6.57
N LEU A 33 3.54 -15.20 6.66
CA LEU A 33 2.53 -14.46 5.92
C LEU A 33 2.50 -12.96 6.32
N ALA A 34 2.59 -12.67 7.62
CA ALA A 34 2.63 -11.30 8.12
C ALA A 34 3.92 -10.59 7.70
N ARG A 35 5.05 -11.30 7.64
CA ARG A 35 6.33 -10.74 7.17
C ARG A 35 6.26 -10.39 5.68
N GLN A 36 5.75 -11.30 4.85
CA GLN A 36 5.57 -11.05 3.42
C GLN A 36 4.59 -9.90 3.17
N SER A 37 3.49 -9.84 3.93
CA SER A 37 2.51 -8.75 3.84
C SER A 37 3.14 -7.40 4.17
N ARG A 38 3.96 -7.32 5.23
CA ARG A 38 4.67 -6.08 5.60
C ARG A 38 5.61 -5.58 4.51
N LEU A 39 6.38 -6.48 3.90
CA LEU A 39 7.28 -6.12 2.80
C LEU A 39 6.49 -5.52 1.62
N ARG A 40 5.44 -6.22 1.18
CA ARG A 40 4.57 -5.75 0.08
C ARG A 40 3.85 -4.45 0.41
N MET A 41 3.44 -4.24 1.67
CA MET A 41 2.84 -2.98 2.11
C MET A 41 3.84 -1.82 2.07
N GLY A 42 5.10 -2.07 2.43
CA GLY A 42 6.19 -1.11 2.28
C GLY A 42 6.34 -0.68 0.82
N GLU A 43 6.48 -1.64 -0.09
CA GLU A 43 6.61 -1.41 -1.53
C GLU A 43 5.41 -0.63 -2.10
N LEU A 44 4.18 -1.01 -1.70
CA LEU A 44 2.96 -0.30 -2.10
C LEU A 44 2.93 1.14 -1.60
N SER A 45 3.39 1.40 -0.37
CA SER A 45 3.42 2.74 0.20
C SER A 45 4.42 3.63 -0.55
N GLU A 46 5.61 3.10 -0.87
CA GLU A 46 6.63 3.81 -1.62
C GLU A 46 6.17 4.11 -3.05
N LEU A 47 5.56 3.13 -3.73
CA LEU A 47 5.03 3.33 -5.07
C LEU A 47 3.93 4.40 -5.09
N ARG A 48 3.00 4.38 -4.11
CA ARG A 48 1.97 5.42 -3.97
C ARG A 48 2.58 6.80 -3.77
N TYR A 49 3.63 6.90 -2.96
CA TYR A 49 4.35 8.15 -2.76
C TYR A 49 4.97 8.67 -4.06
N ARG A 50 5.67 7.80 -4.82
CA ARG A 50 6.26 8.16 -6.11
C ARG A 50 5.21 8.60 -7.13
N VAL A 51 4.09 7.89 -7.23
CA VAL A 51 2.98 8.26 -8.12
C VAL A 51 2.40 9.63 -7.72
N HIS A 52 2.27 9.90 -6.43
CA HIS A 52 1.81 11.19 -5.95
C HIS A 52 2.79 12.32 -6.30
N GLN A 53 4.09 12.12 -6.09
CA GLN A 53 5.12 13.07 -6.50
C GLN A 53 5.10 13.33 -8.02
N LEU A 54 5.08 12.28 -8.84
CA LEU A 54 5.00 12.43 -10.30
C LEU A 54 3.75 13.18 -10.75
N ARG A 55 2.62 12.98 -10.05
CA ARG A 55 1.39 13.74 -10.34
C ARG A 55 1.56 15.22 -10.01
N LEU A 56 2.21 15.55 -8.89
CA LEU A 56 2.53 16.93 -8.52
C LEU A 56 3.51 17.57 -9.50
N GLU A 57 4.54 16.85 -9.91
CA GLU A 57 5.51 17.28 -10.92
C GLU A 57 4.82 17.53 -12.26
N ARG A 58 3.99 16.60 -12.73
CA ARG A 58 3.22 16.76 -13.97
C ARG A 58 2.29 17.96 -13.90
N THR A 59 1.60 18.15 -12.78
CA THR A 59 0.72 19.32 -12.59
C THR A 59 1.53 20.62 -12.62
N THR A 60 2.74 20.61 -12.05
CA THR A 60 3.64 21.75 -12.04
C THR A 60 4.23 22.05 -13.42
N LEU A 61 4.55 21.01 -14.20
CA LEU A 61 5.01 21.13 -15.60
C LEU A 61 3.92 21.72 -16.51
N ILE A 62 2.66 21.37 -16.26
CA ILE A 62 1.50 21.83 -17.05
C ILE A 62 0.87 23.09 -16.41
N ARG A 63 1.51 23.71 -15.40
CA ARG A 63 0.93 24.89 -14.75
C ARG A 63 0.62 25.98 -15.78
N PRO A 64 -0.60 26.56 -15.73
CA PRO A 64 -1.02 27.58 -16.68
C PRO A 64 -0.09 28.79 -16.67
N GLU A 65 0.58 29.10 -15.55
CA GLU A 65 1.58 30.17 -15.49
C GLU A 65 2.79 29.87 -16.39
N ARG A 66 3.32 28.64 -16.38
CA ARG A 66 4.42 28.26 -17.29
C ARG A 66 3.97 28.23 -18.74
N LEU A 67 2.76 27.73 -19.01
CA LEU A 67 2.17 27.78 -20.35
C LEU A 67 1.98 29.22 -20.85
N ARG A 68 1.56 30.14 -19.98
CA ARG A 68 1.43 31.58 -20.29
C ARG A 68 2.78 32.23 -20.58
N VAL A 69 3.82 31.90 -19.81
CA VAL A 69 5.18 32.40 -20.06
C VAL A 69 5.69 31.89 -21.40
N ILE A 70 5.56 30.59 -21.69
CA ILE A 70 5.97 30.02 -22.99
C ILE A 70 5.17 30.63 -24.13
N ALA A 71 3.85 30.79 -23.98
CA ALA A 71 3.01 31.42 -25.00
C ALA A 71 3.38 32.89 -25.22
N ARG A 72 3.74 33.63 -24.17
CA ARG A 72 4.20 35.01 -24.29
C ARG A 72 5.57 35.10 -24.95
N ASP A 73 6.52 34.29 -24.51
CA ASP A 73 7.94 34.39 -24.91
C ASP A 73 8.21 33.75 -26.28
N ARG A 74 7.49 32.68 -26.63
CA ARG A 74 7.69 31.95 -27.91
C ARG A 74 6.64 32.26 -28.95
N LEU A 75 5.40 32.54 -28.54
CA LEU A 75 4.28 32.78 -29.46
C LEU A 75 3.83 34.25 -29.48
N GLY A 76 4.46 35.13 -28.69
CA GLY A 76 4.11 36.56 -28.63
C GLY A 76 2.69 36.82 -28.08
N MET A 77 2.07 35.83 -27.44
CA MET A 77 0.69 35.95 -26.96
C MET A 77 0.63 36.79 -25.68
N VAL A 78 -0.09 37.90 -25.74
CA VAL A 78 -0.41 38.75 -24.58
C VAL A 78 -1.82 38.40 -24.10
N PRO A 79 -2.06 38.24 -22.79
CA PRO A 79 -3.41 38.00 -22.30
C PRO A 79 -4.34 39.14 -22.74
N PRO A 80 -5.56 38.84 -23.23
CA PRO A 80 -6.52 39.87 -23.59
C PRO A 80 -6.85 40.73 -22.37
N ALA A 81 -7.01 42.03 -22.60
CA ALA A 81 -7.38 42.97 -21.55
C ALA A 81 -8.73 42.55 -20.91
N PRO A 82 -8.90 42.68 -19.58
CA PRO A 82 -10.09 42.18 -18.86
C PRO A 82 -11.40 42.78 -19.40
N ASP A 83 -11.33 43.98 -19.95
CA ASP A 83 -12.36 44.74 -20.66
C ASP A 83 -12.81 44.11 -21.99
N ARG A 84 -12.08 43.13 -22.54
CA ARG A 84 -12.47 42.35 -23.73
C ARG A 84 -13.18 41.02 -23.45
N VAL A 85 -13.33 40.60 -22.19
CA VAL A 85 -13.88 39.26 -21.82
C VAL A 85 -15.36 39.30 -21.44
N ILE A 86 -16.02 40.47 -21.52
CA ILE A 86 -17.48 40.56 -21.40
C ILE A 86 -18.09 40.34 -22.80
N GLY A 87 -18.15 39.07 -23.20
CA GLY A 87 -18.86 38.61 -24.39
C GLY A 87 -20.36 38.47 -24.11
N ARG A 88 -21.16 39.05 -25.00
CA ARG A 88 -22.62 38.94 -25.09
C ARG A 88 -23.06 37.50 -25.40
#